data_AF-A0A9E5R515-F1
#
_entry.id   AF-A0A9E5R515-F1
#
_cell.length_a   1.000
_cell.length_b   1.000
_cell.length_c   1.000
_cell.angle_alpha   90.00
_cell.angle_beta   90.00
_cell.angle_gamma   90.00
#
_symmetry.space_group_name_H-M   'P 1'
#
loop_
_entity.id
_entity.type
_entity.pdbx_description
1 polymer ?
#
loop_
_entity_poly.entity_id
_entity_poly.type
_entity_poly.pdbx_seq_one_letter_code
_entity_poly.pdbx_strand_id
1 'polypeptide(L)'
;ARAVHYQPEPQRLVFDSVEGGTVSKFSQLRIYWHGWTLDELAENLFLAETKLEVATEDYRFVEPISNFDPWEHNEDQSKTIFALPFVEIDWVSTSFEIAVPH
;
A
#
# COMPACT_ATOMS: atom_id res chain seq x y z
N ALA A 1 16.07 -3.91 8.36
CA ALA A 1 15.27 -2.73 7.94
C ALA A 1 15.39 -2.58 6.44
N ARG A 2 14.43 -1.93 5.76
CA ARG A 2 14.50 -1.67 4.31
C ARG A 2 14.31 -0.17 4.12
N ALA A 3 15.16 0.44 3.29
CA ALA A 3 14.98 1.82 2.86
C ALA A 3 14.07 1.87 1.63
N VAL A 4 13.24 2.92 1.57
CA VAL A 4 12.31 3.17 0.47
C VAL A 4 12.55 4.59 -0.01
N HIS A 5 12.78 4.75 -1.31
CA HIS A 5 13.08 6.02 -1.94
C HIS A 5 12.09 6.32 -3.04
N TYR A 6 11.67 7.57 -3.15
CA TYR A 6 10.95 8.05 -4.33
C TYR A 6 11.94 8.73 -5.27
N GLN A 7 11.95 8.30 -6.53
CA GLN A 7 12.66 8.98 -7.60
C GLN A 7 11.63 9.69 -8.48
N PRO A 8 11.74 11.01 -8.69
CA PRO A 8 10.77 11.76 -9.48
C PRO A 8 10.98 11.62 -10.99
N GLU A 9 12.21 11.32 -11.43
CA GLU A 9 12.58 11.17 -12.85
C GLU A 9 13.52 9.98 -13.04
N PRO A 10 13.05 8.83 -13.56
CA PRO A 10 11.64 8.48 -13.83
C PRO A 10 10.83 8.33 -12.52
N GLN A 11 9.51 8.50 -12.57
CA GLN A 11 8.64 8.34 -11.40
C GLN A 11 8.60 6.89 -10.92
N ARG A 12 9.38 6.57 -9.89
CA ARG A 12 9.45 5.21 -9.33
C ARG A 12 9.66 5.21 -7.83
N LEU A 13 9.08 4.21 -7.17
CA LEU A 13 9.41 3.84 -5.80
C LEU A 13 10.46 2.74 -5.84
N VAL A 14 11.61 2.99 -5.23
CA VAL A 14 12.72 2.05 -5.11
C VAL A 14 12.75 1.50 -3.71
N PHE A 15 12.67 0.18 -3.59
CA PHE A 15 12.72 -0.56 -2.36
C PHE A 15 14.06 -1.28 -2.29
N ASP A 16 14.96 -0.85 -1.40
CA ASP A 16 16.31 -1.43 -1.30
C ASP A 16 16.28 -2.86 -0.75
N SER A 17 17.39 -3.59 -0.83
CA SER A 17 17.51 -4.88 -0.13
C SER A 17 17.31 -4.72 1.37
N VAL A 18 16.78 -5.77 2.01
CA VAL A 18 16.62 -5.78 3.46
C VAL A 18 18.00 -5.84 4.13
N GLU A 19 18.25 -4.93 5.06
CA GLU A 19 19.43 -4.91 5.92
C GLU A 19 19.18 -5.67 7.23
N GLY A 20 20.22 -6.37 7.71
CA GLY A 20 20.20 -7.14 8.95
C GLY A 20 19.79 -8.61 8.78
N GLY A 21 19.91 -9.39 9.86
CA GLY A 21 19.67 -10.85 9.86
C GLY A 21 18.24 -11.28 10.20
N THR A 22 17.31 -10.34 10.40
CA THR A 22 15.94 -10.66 10.77
C THR A 22 15.15 -11.14 9.56
N VAL A 23 14.69 -12.38 9.60
CA VAL A 23 13.78 -12.94 8.59
C VAL A 23 12.37 -12.44 8.87
N SER A 24 11.72 -11.85 7.85
CA SER A 24 10.32 -11.46 7.94
C SER A 24 9.44 -12.70 8.18
N LYS A 25 8.44 -12.58 9.07
CA LYS A 25 7.40 -13.61 9.22
C LYS A 25 6.29 -13.47 8.19
N PHE A 26 6.27 -12.36 7.46
CA PHE A 26 5.27 -12.04 6.44
C PHE A 26 5.77 -12.48 5.07
N SER A 27 4.90 -13.16 4.32
CA SER A 27 5.15 -13.62 2.96
C SER A 27 4.67 -12.65 1.88
N GLN A 28 3.86 -11.67 2.25
CA GLN A 28 3.25 -10.71 1.32
C GLN A 28 3.40 -9.28 1.85
N LEU A 29 3.40 -8.33 0.92
CA LEU A 29 3.40 -6.91 1.17
C LEU A 29 2.19 -6.29 0.47
N ARG A 30 1.40 -5.52 1.22
CA ARG A 30 0.32 -4.69 0.69
C ARG A 30 0.79 -3.24 0.67
N ILE A 31 0.69 -2.59 -0.49
CA ILE A 31 1.10 -1.19 -0.69
C ILE A 31 -0.15 -0.38 -1.08
N TYR A 32 -0.46 0.64 -0.29
CA TYR A 32 -1.57 1.55 -0.53
C TYR A 32 -1.13 2.79 -1.30
N TRP A 33 -1.94 3.20 -2.29
CA TRP A 33 -1.67 4.32 -3.18
C TRP A 33 -2.65 5.46 -2.90
N HIS A 34 -2.35 6.25 -1.87
CA HIS A 34 -3.16 7.40 -1.51
C HIS A 34 -2.90 8.59 -2.44
N GLY A 35 -3.95 9.14 -3.05
CA GLY A 35 -3.86 10.29 -3.96
C GLY A 35 -3.88 9.93 -5.45
N TRP A 36 -4.03 8.64 -5.77
CA TRP A 36 -4.26 8.16 -7.13
C TRP A 36 -5.64 7.50 -7.24
N THR A 37 -6.20 7.56 -8.43
CA THR A 37 -7.43 6.83 -8.78
C THR A 37 -7.10 5.40 -9.21
N LEU A 38 -8.11 4.52 -9.16
CA LEU A 38 -7.99 3.15 -9.64
C LEU A 38 -7.58 3.11 -11.13
N ASP A 39 -8.19 3.96 -11.96
CA ASP A 39 -7.95 3.97 -13.41
C ASP A 39 -6.51 4.38 -13.75
N GLU A 40 -5.97 5.41 -13.08
CA GLU A 40 -4.58 5.85 -13.25
C GLU A 40 -3.58 4.73 -12.94
N LEU A 41 -3.81 4.00 -11.84
CA LEU A 41 -2.95 2.90 -11.39
C LEU A 41 -3.12 1.65 -12.25
N ALA A 42 -4.36 1.30 -12.60
CA ALA A 42 -4.68 0.10 -13.36
C ALA A 42 -4.07 0.13 -14.77
N GLU A 43 -3.72 1.29 -15.31
CA GLU A 43 -3.05 1.40 -16.61
C GLU A 43 -1.52 1.42 -16.51
N ASN A 44 -0.95 1.96 -15.42
CA ASN A 44 0.45 2.40 -15.40
C ASN A 44 1.30 1.86 -14.23
N LEU A 45 0.77 0.95 -13.41
CA LEU A 45 1.51 0.42 -12.26
C LEU A 45 2.21 -0.92 -12.57
N PHE A 46 3.54 -0.91 -12.53
CA PHE A 46 4.38 -2.06 -12.90
C PHE A 46 5.45 -2.36 -11.85
N LEU A 47 5.67 -3.64 -11.59
CA LEU A 47 6.83 -4.16 -10.87
C LEU A 47 7.80 -4.74 -11.90
N ALA A 48 8.92 -4.06 -12.12
CA ALA A 48 9.79 -4.31 -13.27
C ALA A 48 9.00 -4.28 -14.60
N GLU A 49 8.75 -5.43 -15.22
CA GLU A 49 7.99 -5.55 -16.49
C GLU A 49 6.62 -6.22 -16.30
N THR A 50 6.23 -6.52 -15.06
CA THR A 50 4.96 -7.18 -14.75
C THR A 50 3.93 -6.14 -14.28
N LYS A 51 2.78 -6.11 -14.96
CA LYS A 51 1.65 -5.28 -14.57
C LYS A 51 1.07 -5.78 -13.24
N LEU A 52 0.91 -4.88 -12.28
CA LEU A 52 0.32 -5.21 -10.98
C LEU A 52 -1.21 -5.15 -11.06
N GLU A 53 -1.88 -6.09 -10.40
CA GLU A 53 -3.33 -6.03 -10.19
C GLU A 53 -3.63 -5.03 -9.07
N VAL A 54 -4.45 -4.03 -9.38
CA VAL A 54 -4.85 -2.99 -8.43
C VAL A 54 -6.24 -3.32 -7.91
N ALA A 55 -6.35 -3.45 -6.59
CA ALA A 55 -7.60 -3.65 -5.88
C ALA A 55 -7.94 -2.39 -5.05
N THR A 56 -9.15 -2.35 -4.49
CA THR A 56 -9.57 -1.27 -3.58
C THR A 56 -10.18 -1.87 -2.32
N GLU A 57 -10.00 -1.19 -1.19
CA GLU A 57 -10.71 -1.51 0.05
C GLU A 57 -11.00 -0.25 0.85
N ASP A 58 -11.99 -0.32 1.74
CA ASP A 58 -12.24 0.73 2.71
C ASP A 58 -11.20 0.63 3.83
N TYR A 59 -10.30 1.61 3.90
CA TYR A 59 -9.18 1.60 4.83
C TYR A 59 -9.42 2.57 5.99
N ARG A 60 -9.13 2.12 7.21
CA ARG A 60 -9.24 2.92 8.44
C ARG A 60 -7.91 2.89 9.20
N PHE A 61 -7.29 4.06 9.38
CA PHE A 61 -5.99 4.19 10.06
C PHE A 61 -6.06 3.96 11.58
N VAL A 62 -7.22 4.25 12.16
CA VAL A 62 -7.45 4.23 13.61
C VAL A 62 -8.68 3.38 13.85
N GLU A 63 -8.52 2.25 14.54
CA GLU A 63 -9.65 1.48 15.03
C GLU A 63 -10.57 2.39 15.84
N PRO A 64 -11.91 2.31 15.66
CA PRO A 64 -12.82 3.10 16.47
C PRO A 64 -12.51 2.82 17.93
N ILE A 65 -12.39 3.88 18.74
CA ILE A 65 -12.38 3.72 20.19
C ILE A 65 -13.70 3.02 20.48
N SER A 66 -13.63 1.75 20.93
CA SER A 66 -14.76 0.93 21.34
C SER A 66 -15.88 1.83 21.88
N ASN A 67 -17.00 1.93 21.17
CA ASN A 67 -18.19 2.58 21.72
C ASN A 67 -18.57 1.75 22.96
N PHE A 68 -18.18 2.23 24.15
CA PHE A 68 -18.54 1.63 25.42
C PHE A 68 -20.02 1.85 25.76
N ASP A 69 -20.76 2.56 24.90
CA ASP A 69 -22.20 2.72 25.01
C ASP A 69 -22.93 1.68 24.13
N PRO A 70 -23.63 0.69 24.73
CA PRO A 70 -24.38 -0.33 23.99
C PRO A 70 -25.58 0.22 23.20
N TRP A 71 -25.93 1.50 23.36
CA TRP A 71 -27.09 2.12 22.74
C TRP A 71 -26.77 3.01 21.54
N GLU A 72 -25.51 3.44 21.34
CA GLU A 72 -25.11 4.22 20.17
C GLU A 72 -24.25 3.42 19.17
N HIS A 73 -24.88 3.04 18.06
CA HIS A 73 -24.21 2.43 16.89
C HIS A 73 -23.80 3.48 15.84
N ASN A 74 -23.48 4.70 16.27
CA ASN A 74 -22.95 5.72 15.37
C ASN A 74 -21.43 5.53 15.28
N GLU A 75 -20.99 4.55 14.50
CA GLU A 75 -19.57 4.43 14.18
C GLU A 75 -19.14 5.67 13.38
N ASP A 76 -18.22 6.46 13.93
CA ASP A 76 -17.64 7.60 13.21
C ASP A 76 -16.87 7.11 11.97
N GLN A 77 -17.46 7.31 10.79
CA GLN A 77 -16.84 6.96 9.50
C GLN A 77 -15.96 8.08 8.94
N SER A 78 -15.84 9.24 9.59
CA SER A 78 -15.00 10.36 9.13
C SER A 78 -13.51 10.02 9.05
N LYS A 79 -13.10 8.88 9.62
CA LYS A 79 -11.73 8.37 9.62
C LYS A 79 -11.50 7.21 8.65
N THR A 80 -12.51 6.85 7.86
CA THR A 80 -12.42 5.84 6.81
C THR A 80 -12.10 6.50 5.47
N ILE A 81 -11.11 5.98 4.76
CA ILE A 81 -10.88 6.27 3.35
C ILE A 81 -11.57 5.16 2.55
N PHE A 82 -12.62 5.52 1.83
CA PHE A 82 -13.36 4.57 1.01
C PHE A 82 -12.63 4.25 -0.28
N ALA A 83 -12.70 2.98 -0.70
CA ALA A 83 -12.11 2.47 -1.94
C ALA A 83 -10.65 2.89 -2.16
N LEU A 84 -9.82 2.85 -1.12
CA LEU A 84 -8.39 3.17 -1.21
C LEU A 84 -7.67 2.12 -2.09
N PRO A 85 -7.00 2.52 -3.18
CA PRO A 85 -6.30 1.58 -4.04
C PRO A 85 -5.09 0.95 -3.37
N PHE A 86 -4.88 -0.34 -3.60
CA PHE A 86 -3.71 -1.06 -3.16
C PHE A 86 -3.27 -2.14 -4.15
N VAL A 87 -2.02 -2.57 -3.98
CA VAL A 87 -1.47 -3.76 -4.65
C VAL A 87 -0.92 -4.73 -3.61
N GLU A 88 -1.00 -6.01 -3.92
CA GLU A 88 -0.35 -7.08 -3.17
C GLU A 88 0.78 -7.66 -3.99
N ILE A 89 1.95 -7.76 -3.36
CA ILE A 89 3.12 -8.41 -3.95
C ILE A 89 3.72 -9.40 -2.95
N ASP A 90 4.44 -10.38 -3.46
CA ASP A 90 5.21 -11.27 -2.61
C ASP A 90 6.31 -10.50 -1.89
N TRP A 91 6.50 -10.83 -0.61
CA TRP A 91 7.62 -10.31 0.15
C TRP A 91 8.91 -10.91 -0.39
N VAL A 92 9.83 -10.04 -0.78
CA VAL A 92 11.18 -10.41 -1.20
C VAL A 92 12.20 -9.72 -0.30
N SER A 93 13.38 -10.32 -0.14
CA SER A 93 14.50 -9.70 0.59
C SER A 93 15.38 -8.83 -0.32
N THR A 94 15.28 -9.02 -1.63
CA THR A 94 16.04 -8.30 -2.65
C THR A 94 15.44 -6.93 -2.95
N SER A 95 16.23 -6.07 -3.58
CA SER A 95 15.75 -4.78 -4.07
C SER A 95 14.73 -4.97 -5.20
N PHE A 96 13.74 -4.09 -5.27
CA PHE A 96 12.78 -4.03 -6.37
C PHE A 96 12.30 -2.59 -6.58
N GLU A 97 11.71 -2.31 -7.73
CA GLU A 97 11.18 -0.99 -8.06
C GLU A 97 9.77 -1.10 -8.61
N ILE A 98 8.93 -0.13 -8.24
CA ILE A 98 7.59 0.03 -8.77
C ILE A 98 7.54 1.33 -9.57
N ALA A 99 7.24 1.23 -10.86
CA ALA A 99 6.99 2.38 -11.72
C ALA A 99 5.59 2.93 -11.42
N VAL A 100 5.49 4.23 -11.18
CA VAL A 100 4.26 4.92 -10.76
C VAL A 100 3.64 5.64 -11.96
N PRO A 101 2.30 5.74 -12.07
CA PRO A 101 1.63 6.51 -13.12
C PRO A 101 2.08 7.98 -13.14
N HIS A 102 2.08 8.57 -14.34
CA HIS A 102 2.29 10.01 -14.57
C HIS A 102 1.09 10.85 -14.17
#